data_AF-A0A3S3PF04-F1
#
_entry.id   AF-A0A3S3PF04-F1
#
_cell.length_a   1.000
_cell.length_b   1.000
_cell.length_c   1.000
_cell.angle_alpha   90.00
_cell.angle_beta   90.00
_cell.angle_gamma   90.00
#
_symmetry.space_group_name_H-M   'P 1'
#
loop_
_entity.id
_entity.type
_entity.pdbx_description
1 polymer ?
#
loop_
_entity_poly.entity_id
_entity_poly.type
_entity_poly.pdbx_seq_one_letter_code
_entity_poly.pdbx_strand_id
1 'polypeptide(L)'
;LSVEKQKTMSSSSSPQASNGASNGQGMKLALKHLTDNPSDAILMLTRLSTVLFTVLYLIPIFGSLSQYSCYQKVLVANAATSALRLHQRLPSFQLNRNFIALLLLEDSAHYLLYSIIFLFNAPITLVLLPVSLFAFLHLLSYTIVLLDKIGRRQTPFATRLVQFVETYQASILQMVALTEIFLMPIIIFSVLAGMSSLVTPFIYYRFISSRYASRRNPYTRQMFHNLRLNAQALVYKPGVPQFVRTTVFRMIEFISRLAPPASATHSS
;
A
#
# COMPACT_ATOMS: atom_id res chain seq x y z
N LEU A 1 16.37 -8.37 -11.86
CA LEU A 1 17.05 -9.68 -11.78
C LEU A 1 17.22 -10.15 -13.21
N SER A 2 18.44 -10.01 -13.71
CA SER A 2 18.83 -10.14 -15.11
C SER A 2 18.72 -11.59 -15.58
N VAL A 3 18.25 -11.74 -16.83
CA VAL A 3 18.10 -13.01 -17.54
C VAL A 3 19.44 -13.30 -18.24
N GLU A 4 20.06 -14.42 -17.89
CA GLU A 4 21.22 -14.96 -18.63
C GLU A 4 20.86 -16.30 -19.28
N LYS A 5 21.32 -16.42 -20.52
CA LYS A 5 21.05 -17.45 -21.51
C LYS A 5 22.06 -18.59 -21.32
N GLN A 6 21.63 -19.85 -21.31
CA GLN A 6 22.54 -20.96 -21.63
C GLN A 6 21.88 -22.04 -22.49
N LYS A 7 22.74 -22.65 -23.30
CA LYS A 7 22.55 -23.31 -24.58
C LYS A 7 22.34 -24.82 -24.41
N THR A 8 21.47 -25.35 -25.29
CA THR A 8 21.13 -26.74 -25.63
C THR A 8 22.08 -27.89 -25.27
N MET A 9 21.51 -28.96 -24.69
CA MET A 9 21.89 -30.34 -24.96
C MET A 9 20.62 -31.21 -25.06
N SER A 10 20.47 -31.86 -26.21
CA SER A 10 19.37 -32.77 -26.54
C SER A 10 19.55 -34.12 -25.85
N SER A 11 18.57 -34.53 -25.06
CA SER A 11 18.31 -35.93 -24.78
C SER A 11 16.81 -36.19 -24.79
N SER A 12 16.44 -37.23 -25.54
CA SER A 12 15.09 -37.75 -25.71
C SER A 12 14.51 -38.22 -24.38
N SER A 13 13.42 -37.59 -23.93
CA SER A 13 12.56 -38.11 -22.87
C SER A 13 11.10 -37.97 -23.27
N SER A 14 10.41 -39.10 -23.22
CA SER A 14 8.99 -39.36 -23.45
C SER A 14 8.04 -38.25 -22.93
N PRO A 15 6.85 -38.07 -23.52
CA PRO A 15 5.88 -37.10 -23.03
C PRO A 15 5.42 -37.51 -21.63
N GLN A 16 5.95 -36.83 -20.62
CA GLN A 16 5.52 -37.00 -19.24
C GLN A 16 4.11 -36.43 -19.13
N ALA A 17 3.13 -37.34 -19.09
CA ALA A 17 1.74 -37.01 -18.84
C ALA A 17 1.65 -36.14 -17.58
N SER A 18 1.13 -34.93 -17.75
CA SER A 18 0.79 -34.03 -16.66
C SER A 18 -0.33 -34.68 -15.85
N ASN A 19 0.04 -35.42 -14.81
CA ASN A 19 -0.89 -35.88 -13.79
C ASN A 19 -1.56 -34.65 -13.18
N GLY A 20 -2.78 -34.36 -13.64
CA GLY A 20 -3.67 -33.42 -12.98
C GLY A 20 -3.87 -33.91 -11.55
N ALA A 21 -3.29 -33.20 -10.58
CA ALA A 21 -3.53 -33.46 -9.18
C ALA A 21 -5.05 -33.47 -8.97
N SER A 22 -5.58 -34.60 -8.47
CA SER A 22 -6.99 -34.67 -8.12
C SER A 22 -7.35 -33.47 -7.23
N ASN A 23 -8.50 -32.83 -7.45
CA ASN A 23 -8.90 -31.60 -6.73
C ASN A 23 -8.74 -31.71 -5.20
N GLY A 24 -8.87 -32.91 -4.64
CA GLY A 24 -8.66 -33.18 -3.21
C GLY A 24 -7.18 -33.14 -2.75
N GLN A 25 -6.21 -33.46 -3.61
CA GLN A 25 -4.79 -33.40 -3.28
C GLN A 25 -4.25 -31.96 -3.33
N GLY A 26 -4.68 -31.16 -4.30
CA GLY A 26 -4.30 -29.75 -4.39
C GLY A 26 -4.79 -28.92 -3.19
N MET A 27 -6.03 -29.14 -2.74
CA MET A 27 -6.57 -28.47 -1.55
C MET A 27 -5.80 -28.83 -0.27
N LYS A 28 -5.43 -30.11 -0.10
CA LYS A 28 -4.59 -30.56 1.02
C LYS A 28 -3.22 -29.89 1.02
N LEU A 29 -2.61 -29.68 -0.15
CA LEU A 29 -1.33 -28.98 -0.26
C LEU A 29 -1.43 -27.49 0.08
N ALA A 30 -2.51 -26.82 -0.30
CA ALA A 30 -2.76 -25.43 0.10
C ALA A 30 -3.01 -25.28 1.61
N LEU A 31 -3.82 -26.17 2.19
CA LEU A 31 -4.05 -26.20 3.65
C LEU A 31 -2.76 -26.49 4.41
N LYS A 32 -1.94 -27.43 3.91
CA LYS A 32 -0.61 -27.69 4.45
C LYS A 32 0.27 -26.44 4.37
N HIS A 33 0.28 -25.73 3.23
CA HIS A 33 1.05 -24.50 3.09
C HIS A 33 0.64 -23.42 4.10
N LEU A 34 -0.66 -23.24 4.35
CA LEU A 34 -1.17 -22.31 5.37
C LEU A 34 -0.76 -22.72 6.79
N THR A 35 -0.76 -24.01 7.07
CA THR A 35 -0.36 -24.56 8.38
C THR A 35 1.14 -24.44 8.60
N ASP A 36 1.93 -24.68 7.56
CA ASP A 36 3.40 -24.59 7.59
C ASP A 36 3.88 -23.12 7.66
N ASN A 37 3.06 -22.14 7.25
CA ASN A 37 3.40 -20.72 7.20
C ASN A 37 2.34 -19.87 7.95
N PRO A 38 2.26 -19.99 9.29
CA PRO A 38 1.19 -19.36 10.07
C PRO A 38 1.23 -17.84 9.97
N SER A 39 2.41 -17.23 9.83
CA SER A 39 2.53 -15.77 9.67
C SER A 39 1.87 -15.27 8.39
N ASP A 40 1.99 -16.01 7.30
CA ASP A 40 1.42 -15.61 6.01
C ASP A 40 -0.10 -15.83 5.99
N ALA A 41 -0.58 -16.87 6.67
CA ALA A 41 -2.00 -17.11 6.89
C ALA A 41 -2.63 -15.97 7.73
N ILE A 42 -1.97 -15.53 8.81
CA ILE A 42 -2.46 -14.41 9.62
C ILE A 42 -2.44 -13.12 8.81
N LEU A 43 -1.37 -12.83 8.04
CA LEU A 43 -1.33 -11.67 7.14
C LEU A 43 -2.46 -11.68 6.11
N MET A 44 -2.80 -12.85 5.56
CA MET A 44 -3.92 -12.98 4.65
C MET A 44 -5.24 -12.67 5.36
N LEU A 45 -5.44 -13.22 6.56
CA LEU A 45 -6.66 -13.02 7.35
C LEU A 45 -6.85 -11.55 7.74
N THR A 46 -5.79 -10.86 8.20
CA THR A 46 -5.87 -9.44 8.55
C THR A 46 -6.16 -8.58 7.33
N ARG A 47 -5.55 -8.87 6.17
CA ARG A 47 -5.85 -8.16 4.91
C ARG A 47 -7.28 -8.41 4.42
N LEU A 48 -7.76 -9.64 4.51
CA LEU A 48 -9.15 -9.97 4.18
C LEU A 48 -10.11 -9.20 5.08
N SER A 49 -9.81 -9.13 6.37
CA SER A 49 -10.57 -8.33 7.34
C SER A 49 -10.57 -6.84 6.98
N THR A 50 -9.42 -6.27 6.59
CA THR A 50 -9.32 -4.88 6.12
C THR A 50 -10.26 -4.62 4.96
N VAL A 51 -10.26 -5.47 3.93
CA VAL A 51 -11.14 -5.31 2.76
C VAL A 51 -12.61 -5.49 3.13
N LEU A 52 -12.93 -6.55 3.89
CA LEU A 52 -14.30 -6.85 4.32
C LEU A 52 -14.90 -5.70 5.13
N PHE A 53 -14.21 -5.21 6.15
CA PHE A 53 -14.70 -4.09 6.96
C PHE A 53 -14.73 -2.77 6.18
N THR A 54 -13.88 -2.60 5.17
CA THR A 54 -13.97 -1.43 4.26
C THR A 54 -15.27 -1.48 3.45
N VAL A 55 -15.63 -2.65 2.91
CA VAL A 55 -16.89 -2.81 2.17
C VAL A 55 -18.10 -2.60 3.09
N LEU A 56 -18.08 -3.18 4.29
CA LEU A 56 -19.15 -2.99 5.29
C LEU A 56 -19.25 -1.55 5.79
N TYR A 57 -18.15 -0.80 5.81
CA TYR A 57 -18.15 0.62 6.10
C TYR A 57 -18.80 1.45 4.98
N LEU A 58 -18.49 1.13 3.71
CA LEU A 58 -19.02 1.87 2.55
C LEU A 58 -20.48 1.53 2.23
N ILE A 59 -20.88 0.28 2.49
CA ILE A 59 -22.23 -0.21 2.27
C ILE A 59 -22.78 -0.65 3.64
N PRO A 60 -23.44 0.26 4.40
CA PRO A 60 -23.89 0.00 5.75
C PRO A 60 -25.17 -0.86 5.75
N ILE A 61 -25.08 -2.12 5.32
CA ILE A 61 -26.19 -3.08 5.24
C ILE A 61 -26.80 -3.32 6.64
N PHE A 62 -26.00 -3.23 7.70
CA PHE A 62 -26.39 -3.49 9.08
C PHE A 62 -26.62 -2.21 9.93
N GLY A 63 -26.80 -1.05 9.29
CA GLY A 63 -27.13 0.22 9.97
C GLY A 63 -25.92 1.08 10.38
N SER A 64 -26.19 2.33 10.81
CA SER A 64 -25.18 3.38 11.02
C SER A 64 -24.26 3.17 12.22
N LEU A 65 -24.76 2.55 13.30
CA LEU A 65 -23.93 2.21 14.48
C LEU A 65 -22.83 1.20 14.15
N SER A 66 -23.04 0.35 13.13
CA SER A 66 -22.04 -0.59 12.65
C SER A 66 -20.91 0.09 11.86
N GLN A 67 -21.16 1.27 11.29
CA GLN A 67 -20.23 1.94 10.38
C GLN A 67 -19.01 2.51 11.12
N TYR A 68 -19.20 3.20 12.25
CA TYR A 68 -18.08 3.69 13.06
C TYR A 68 -17.19 2.54 13.54
N SER A 69 -17.81 1.45 14.00
CA SER A 69 -17.08 0.23 14.40
C SER A 69 -16.30 -0.37 13.23
N CYS A 70 -16.86 -0.40 12.02
CA CYS A 70 -16.17 -0.90 10.84
C CYS A 70 -14.94 -0.05 10.50
N TYR A 71 -15.03 1.29 10.56
CA TYR A 71 -13.89 2.18 10.32
C TYR A 71 -12.70 1.83 11.23
N GLN A 72 -12.95 1.72 12.55
CA GLN A 72 -11.91 1.36 13.52
C GLN A 72 -11.36 -0.05 13.25
N LYS A 73 -12.22 -1.02 12.93
CA LYS A 73 -11.81 -2.39 12.59
C LYS A 73 -10.91 -2.45 11.36
N VAL A 74 -11.14 -1.62 10.34
CA VAL A 74 -10.24 -1.51 9.18
C VAL A 74 -8.86 -1.04 9.62
N LEU A 75 -8.79 0.01 10.45
CA LEU A 75 -7.52 0.55 10.93
C LEU A 75 -6.79 -0.42 11.86
N VAL A 76 -7.50 -1.13 12.74
CA VAL A 76 -6.91 -2.16 13.60
C VAL A 76 -6.39 -3.35 12.78
N ALA A 77 -7.15 -3.82 11.78
CA ALA A 77 -6.72 -4.90 10.90
C ALA A 77 -5.50 -4.50 10.05
N ASN A 78 -5.44 -3.25 9.58
CA ASN A 78 -4.27 -2.71 8.91
C ASN A 78 -3.07 -2.58 9.86
N ALA A 79 -3.27 -2.07 11.08
CA ALA A 79 -2.22 -1.98 12.11
C ALA A 79 -1.65 -3.37 12.43
N ALA A 80 -2.50 -4.38 12.58
CA ALA A 80 -2.07 -5.77 12.79
C ALA A 80 -1.26 -6.30 11.59
N THR A 81 -1.72 -6.04 10.36
CA THR A 81 -0.97 -6.39 9.14
C THR A 81 0.41 -5.74 9.13
N SER A 82 0.49 -4.45 9.46
CA SER A 82 1.72 -3.68 9.53
C SER A 82 2.68 -4.19 10.61
N ALA A 83 2.18 -4.43 11.83
CA ALA A 83 2.97 -4.94 12.94
C ALA A 83 3.54 -6.33 12.66
N LEU A 84 2.73 -7.24 12.11
CA LEU A 84 3.19 -8.57 11.75
C LEU A 84 4.23 -8.53 10.62
N ARG A 85 4.05 -7.65 9.63
CA ARG A 85 5.02 -7.46 8.54
C ARG A 85 6.33 -6.86 9.04
N LEU A 86 6.30 -6.02 10.08
CA LEU A 86 7.51 -5.53 10.73
C LEU A 86 8.24 -6.64 11.46
N HIS A 87 7.50 -7.47 12.20
CA HIS A 87 8.06 -8.62 12.90
C HIS A 87 8.77 -9.59 11.95
N GLN A 88 8.22 -9.81 10.74
CA GLN A 88 8.85 -10.64 9.71
C GLN A 88 10.11 -10.02 9.06
N ARG A 89 10.23 -8.69 9.05
CA ARG A 89 11.27 -7.98 8.27
C ARG A 89 12.42 -7.46 9.10
N LEU A 90 12.16 -7.14 10.36
CA LEU A 90 13.17 -6.62 11.26
C LEU A 90 13.88 -7.75 11.99
N PRO A 91 15.17 -7.59 12.32
CA PRO A 91 15.84 -8.51 13.22
C PRO A 91 15.18 -8.48 14.60
N SER A 92 15.60 -9.37 15.48
CA SER A 92 15.17 -9.37 16.89
C SER A 92 15.23 -7.96 17.47
N PHE A 93 14.21 -7.61 18.25
CA PHE A 93 14.05 -6.27 18.80
C PHE A 93 15.30 -5.82 19.56
N GLN A 94 15.83 -4.67 19.17
CA GLN A 94 16.96 -4.04 19.84
C GLN A 94 16.65 -2.55 20.00
N LEU A 95 16.70 -2.02 21.23
CA LEU A 95 16.46 -0.60 21.46
C LEU A 95 17.76 0.18 21.21
N ASN A 96 18.13 0.34 19.94
CA ASN A 96 19.28 1.13 19.53
C ASN A 96 18.95 2.01 18.31
N ARG A 97 19.80 3.01 18.06
CA ARG A 97 19.62 3.96 16.94
C ARG A 97 19.51 3.27 15.59
N ASN A 98 20.26 2.19 15.38
CA ASN A 98 20.27 1.46 14.11
C ASN A 98 18.95 0.74 13.87
N PHE A 99 18.39 0.10 14.89
CA PHE A 99 17.08 -0.56 14.83
C PHE A 99 15.97 0.45 14.57
N ILE A 100 15.99 1.62 15.24
CA ILE A 100 15.01 2.68 15.00
C ILE A 100 15.14 3.22 13.57
N ALA A 101 16.37 3.39 13.06
CA ALA A 101 16.58 3.81 11.67
C ALA A 101 16.03 2.77 10.67
N LEU A 102 16.29 1.49 10.90
CA LEU A 102 15.73 0.39 10.08
C LEU A 102 14.20 0.36 10.14
N LEU A 103 13.63 0.49 11.35
CA LEU A 103 12.18 0.57 11.57
C LEU A 103 11.56 1.70 10.77
N LEU A 104 12.15 2.90 10.81
CA LEU A 104 11.65 4.08 10.09
C LEU A 104 11.85 3.99 8.57
N LEU A 105 12.62 3.05 8.05
CA LEU A 105 12.76 2.79 6.61
C LEU A 105 11.71 1.78 6.09
N GLU A 106 11.02 1.07 6.97
CA GLU A 106 9.98 0.12 6.59
C GLU A 106 8.65 0.82 6.31
N ASP A 107 8.10 0.59 5.11
CA ASP A 107 6.75 1.07 4.75
C ASP A 107 5.68 0.57 5.73
N SER A 108 5.87 -0.63 6.29
CA SER A 108 4.99 -1.20 7.32
C SER A 108 4.96 -0.35 8.58
N ALA A 109 6.09 0.26 8.99
CA ALA A 109 6.12 1.15 10.15
C ALA A 109 5.36 2.45 9.88
N HIS A 110 5.46 2.97 8.65
CA HIS A 110 4.68 4.15 8.24
C HIS A 110 3.18 3.84 8.29
N TYR A 111 2.76 2.66 7.82
CA TYR A 111 1.35 2.25 7.83
C TYR A 111 0.82 1.86 9.22
N LEU A 112 1.70 1.43 10.13
CA LEU A 112 1.36 1.29 11.55
C LEU A 112 1.09 2.67 12.16
N LEU A 113 1.99 3.63 11.95
CA LEU A 113 1.81 5.01 12.40
C LEU A 113 0.53 5.62 11.79
N TYR A 114 0.31 5.44 10.50
CA TYR A 114 -0.90 5.88 9.80
C TYR A 114 -2.18 5.39 10.49
N SER A 115 -2.21 4.10 10.85
CA SER A 115 -3.37 3.52 11.54
C SER A 115 -3.59 4.16 12.91
N ILE A 116 -2.51 4.38 13.68
CA ILE A 116 -2.58 5.02 15.00
C ILE A 116 -3.05 6.47 14.91
N ILE A 117 -2.58 7.24 13.91
CA ILE A 117 -3.02 8.63 13.69
C ILE A 117 -4.53 8.72 13.56
N PHE A 118 -5.16 7.82 12.79
CA PHE A 118 -6.59 7.92 12.47
C PHE A 118 -7.50 7.11 13.37
N LEU A 119 -6.97 6.17 14.18
CA LEU A 119 -7.80 5.28 15.01
C LEU A 119 -8.68 6.04 16.02
N PHE A 120 -8.18 7.17 16.52
CA PHE A 120 -8.84 7.98 17.56
C PHE A 120 -9.46 9.27 17.04
N ASN A 121 -9.39 9.54 15.73
CA ASN A 121 -10.00 10.70 15.10
C ASN A 121 -11.39 10.38 14.57
N ALA A 122 -12.20 11.40 14.24
CA ALA A 122 -13.46 11.18 13.54
C ALA A 122 -13.22 10.50 12.18
N PRO A 123 -14.14 9.63 11.70
CA PRO A 123 -13.94 8.89 10.46
C PRO A 123 -13.76 9.80 9.24
N ILE A 124 -12.60 9.70 8.59
CA ILE A 124 -12.35 10.31 7.29
C ILE A 124 -12.32 9.17 6.27
N THR A 125 -13.37 9.03 5.45
CA THR A 125 -13.52 7.90 4.51
C THR A 125 -12.30 7.71 3.60
N LEU A 126 -11.69 8.80 3.13
CA LEU A 126 -10.53 8.75 2.26
C LEU A 126 -9.31 8.05 2.91
N VAL A 127 -9.24 8.02 4.25
CA VAL A 127 -8.19 7.30 4.99
C VAL A 127 -8.21 5.80 4.70
N LEU A 128 -9.38 5.23 4.39
CA LEU A 128 -9.53 3.81 4.13
C LEU A 128 -9.03 3.40 2.73
N LEU A 129 -8.92 4.34 1.80
CA LEU A 129 -8.57 4.03 0.42
C LEU A 129 -7.13 3.47 0.29
N PRO A 130 -6.08 4.09 0.87
CA PRO A 130 -4.72 3.53 0.81
C PRO A 130 -4.61 2.14 1.43
N VAL A 131 -5.19 1.94 2.62
CA VAL A 131 -5.09 0.68 3.37
C VAL A 131 -5.87 -0.45 2.69
N SER A 132 -7.04 -0.15 2.12
CA SER A 132 -7.86 -1.14 1.43
C SER A 132 -7.25 -1.57 0.09
N LEU A 133 -6.70 -0.62 -0.69
CA LEU A 133 -6.00 -0.93 -1.94
C LEU A 133 -4.74 -1.77 -1.70
N PHE A 134 -3.96 -1.45 -0.67
CA PHE A 134 -2.81 -2.28 -0.30
C PHE A 134 -3.22 -3.68 0.12
N ALA A 135 -4.24 -3.82 0.96
CA ALA A 135 -4.75 -5.12 1.38
C ALA A 135 -5.27 -5.93 0.18
N PHE A 136 -6.06 -5.29 -0.69
CA PHE A 136 -6.60 -5.91 -1.90
C PHE A 136 -5.52 -6.41 -2.85
N LEU A 137 -4.52 -5.57 -3.17
CA LEU A 137 -3.41 -5.97 -4.04
C LEU A 137 -2.68 -7.20 -3.49
N HIS A 138 -2.38 -7.22 -2.18
CA HIS A 138 -1.71 -8.37 -1.56
C HIS A 138 -2.60 -9.62 -1.51
N LEU A 139 -3.93 -9.48 -1.36
CA LEU A 139 -4.85 -10.61 -1.44
C LEU A 139 -4.87 -11.22 -2.84
N LEU A 140 -4.85 -10.40 -3.90
CA LEU A 140 -4.76 -10.90 -5.27
C LEU A 140 -3.45 -11.64 -5.51
N SER A 141 -2.31 -11.06 -5.11
CA SER A 141 -1.01 -11.71 -5.23
C SER A 141 -0.93 -13.01 -4.44
N TYR A 142 -1.52 -13.06 -3.24
CA TYR A 142 -1.53 -14.28 -2.43
C TYR A 142 -2.48 -15.34 -3.00
N THR A 143 -3.62 -14.94 -3.54
CA THR A 143 -4.56 -15.83 -4.23
C THR A 143 -3.87 -16.53 -5.40
N ILE A 144 -3.07 -15.79 -6.18
CA ILE A 144 -2.21 -16.34 -7.24
C ILE A 144 -1.29 -17.45 -6.71
N VAL A 145 -0.62 -17.24 -5.57
CA VAL A 145 0.25 -18.25 -4.94
C VAL A 145 -0.54 -19.49 -4.52
N LEU A 146 -1.73 -19.32 -3.93
CA LEU A 146 -2.58 -20.45 -3.56
C LEU A 146 -3.05 -21.24 -4.79
N LEU A 147 -3.43 -20.56 -5.87
CA LEU A 147 -3.81 -21.24 -7.12
C LEU A 147 -2.66 -22.03 -7.72
N ASP A 148 -1.42 -21.54 -7.57
CA ASP A 148 -0.23 -22.28 -7.96
C ASP A 148 -0.06 -23.57 -7.14
N LYS A 149 -0.19 -23.49 -5.81
CA LYS A 149 -0.10 -24.66 -4.92
C LYS A 149 -1.19 -25.71 -5.14
N ILE A 150 -2.39 -25.30 -5.56
CA ILE A 150 -3.51 -26.21 -5.86
C ILE A 150 -3.38 -26.79 -7.28
N GLY A 151 -2.38 -26.37 -8.08
CA GLY A 151 -2.19 -26.82 -9.47
C GLY A 151 -3.13 -26.14 -10.47
N ARG A 152 -3.76 -25.02 -10.10
CA ARG A 152 -4.72 -24.24 -10.91
C ARG A 152 -4.10 -22.98 -11.54
N ARG A 153 -2.78 -22.89 -11.57
CA ARG A 153 -2.03 -21.76 -12.13
C ARG A 153 -2.37 -21.47 -13.60
N GLN A 154 -2.65 -22.51 -14.37
CA GLN A 154 -2.92 -22.44 -15.81
C GLN A 154 -4.38 -22.15 -16.16
N THR A 155 -5.26 -21.93 -15.17
CA THR A 155 -6.66 -21.62 -15.44
C THR A 155 -6.82 -20.22 -16.03
N PRO A 156 -7.81 -19.98 -16.92
CA PRO A 156 -8.07 -18.64 -17.47
C PRO A 156 -8.29 -17.59 -16.39
N PHE A 157 -8.88 -17.98 -15.25
CA PHE A 157 -9.05 -17.13 -14.09
C PHE A 157 -7.71 -16.72 -13.46
N ALA A 158 -6.80 -17.67 -13.20
CA ALA A 158 -5.47 -17.37 -12.68
C ALA A 158 -4.68 -16.43 -13.60
N THR A 159 -4.73 -16.68 -14.92
CA THR A 159 -4.06 -15.83 -15.91
C THR A 159 -4.62 -14.40 -15.89
N ARG A 160 -5.94 -14.23 -15.84
CA ARG A 160 -6.57 -12.90 -15.73
C ARG A 160 -6.18 -12.16 -14.45
N LEU A 161 -6.08 -12.86 -13.32
CA LEU A 161 -5.63 -12.25 -12.06
C LEU A 161 -4.20 -11.74 -12.15
N VAL A 162 -3.30 -12.52 -12.76
CA VAL A 162 -1.90 -12.11 -12.98
C VAL A 162 -1.85 -10.87 -13.86
N GLN A 163 -2.51 -10.91 -15.02
CA GLN A 163 -2.57 -9.79 -15.94
C GLN A 163 -3.12 -8.54 -15.28
N PHE A 164 -4.17 -8.67 -14.46
CA PHE A 164 -4.72 -7.55 -13.70
C PHE A 164 -3.69 -6.95 -12.75
N VAL A 165 -3.03 -7.78 -11.92
CA VAL A 165 -2.02 -7.30 -10.97
C VAL A 165 -0.86 -6.63 -11.71
N GLU A 166 -0.32 -7.26 -12.76
CA GLU A 166 0.81 -6.72 -13.52
C GLU A 166 0.46 -5.40 -14.22
N THR A 167 -0.75 -5.29 -14.77
CA THR A 167 -1.21 -4.09 -15.49
C THR A 167 -1.50 -2.94 -14.54
N TYR A 168 -2.20 -3.20 -13.43
CA TYR A 168 -2.75 -2.14 -12.58
C TYR A 168 -1.98 -1.86 -11.30
N GLN A 169 -0.99 -2.69 -10.93
CA GLN A 169 -0.22 -2.49 -9.69
C GLN A 169 0.37 -1.08 -9.59
N ALA A 170 1.05 -0.60 -10.64
CA ALA A 170 1.65 0.73 -10.62
C ALA A 170 0.59 1.83 -10.48
N SER A 171 -0.52 1.74 -11.22
CA SER A 171 -1.63 2.70 -11.15
C SER A 171 -2.29 2.72 -9.77
N ILE A 172 -2.48 1.54 -9.15
CA ILE A 172 -3.01 1.43 -7.79
C ILE A 172 -2.07 2.11 -6.80
N LEU A 173 -0.76 1.84 -6.88
CA LEU A 173 0.22 2.45 -5.97
C LEU A 173 0.36 3.97 -6.17
N GLN A 174 0.19 4.46 -7.39
CA GLN A 174 0.08 5.89 -7.67
C GLN A 174 -1.19 6.49 -7.08
N MET A 175 -2.33 5.80 -7.17
CA MET A 175 -3.59 6.23 -6.56
C MET A 175 -3.50 6.30 -5.03
N VAL A 176 -2.86 5.29 -4.40
CA VAL A 176 -2.51 5.30 -2.98
C VAL A 176 -1.68 6.55 -2.65
N ALA A 177 -0.56 6.75 -3.36
CA ALA A 177 0.33 7.89 -3.12
C ALA A 177 -0.36 9.24 -3.29
N LEU A 178 -1.19 9.38 -4.34
CA LEU A 178 -1.97 10.59 -4.58
C LEU A 178 -2.95 10.85 -3.44
N THR A 179 -3.62 9.80 -2.97
CA THR A 179 -4.54 9.88 -1.83
C THR A 179 -3.82 10.29 -0.55
N GLU A 180 -2.66 9.70 -0.27
CA GLU A 180 -1.80 10.09 0.86
C GLU A 180 -1.48 11.59 0.82
N ILE A 181 -1.14 12.14 -0.35
CA ILE A 181 -0.83 13.57 -0.53
C ILE A 181 -2.05 14.44 -0.24
N PHE A 182 -3.22 14.10 -0.82
CA PHE A 182 -4.44 14.90 -0.64
C PHE A 182 -5.07 14.81 0.76
N LEU A 183 -4.72 13.78 1.54
CA LEU A 183 -5.16 13.71 2.93
C LEU A 183 -4.60 14.86 3.78
N MET A 184 -3.44 15.44 3.43
CA MET A 184 -2.88 16.56 4.21
C MET A 184 -3.83 17.77 4.29
N PRO A 185 -4.28 18.39 3.18
CA PRO A 185 -5.24 19.49 3.25
C PRO A 185 -6.57 19.06 3.90
N ILE A 186 -7.03 17.82 3.69
CA ILE A 186 -8.26 17.31 4.32
C ILE A 186 -8.13 17.27 5.84
N ILE A 187 -6.98 16.85 6.37
CA ILE A 187 -6.72 16.84 7.82
C ILE A 187 -6.70 18.26 8.37
N ILE A 188 -6.10 19.21 7.66
CA ILE A 188 -6.11 20.63 8.07
C ILE A 188 -7.56 21.12 8.19
N PHE A 189 -8.41 20.86 7.20
CA PHE A 189 -9.83 21.22 7.27
C PHE A 189 -10.58 20.45 8.38
N SER A 190 -10.25 19.18 8.61
CA SER A 190 -10.84 18.37 9.68
C SER A 190 -10.54 18.94 11.08
N VAL A 191 -9.32 19.45 11.28
CA VAL A 191 -8.94 20.15 12.52
C VAL A 191 -9.72 21.45 12.67
N LEU A 192 -9.85 22.25 11.60
CA LEU A 192 -10.66 23.49 11.62
C LEU A 192 -12.14 23.23 11.91
N ALA A 193 -12.65 22.07 11.48
CA ALA A 193 -14.01 21.61 11.76
C ALA A 193 -14.18 20.98 13.16
N GLY A 194 -13.11 20.90 13.98
CA GLY A 194 -13.16 20.28 15.31
C GLY A 194 -13.27 18.75 15.30
N MET A 195 -13.01 18.10 14.16
CA MET A 195 -13.15 16.65 13.96
C MET A 195 -11.85 15.86 14.19
N SER A 196 -10.71 16.55 14.30
CA SER A 196 -9.40 15.96 14.53
C SER A 196 -8.59 16.79 15.53
N SER A 197 -7.65 16.15 16.23
CA SER A 197 -6.76 16.88 17.15
C SER A 197 -5.77 17.78 16.40
N LEU A 198 -5.36 18.90 17.03
CA LEU A 198 -4.35 19.83 16.48
C LEU A 198 -3.01 19.16 16.17
N VAL A 199 -2.70 18.04 16.83
CA VAL A 199 -1.45 17.29 16.66
C VAL A 199 -1.46 16.44 15.38
N THR A 200 -2.64 16.01 14.90
CA THR A 200 -2.83 15.15 13.72
C THR A 200 -2.06 15.61 12.48
N PRO A 201 -2.15 16.86 12.00
CA PRO A 201 -1.42 17.30 10.80
C PRO A 201 0.10 17.23 10.95
N PHE A 202 0.64 17.45 12.15
CA PHE A 202 2.09 17.37 12.38
C PHE A 202 2.61 15.93 12.31
N ILE A 203 1.89 14.98 12.92
CA ILE A 203 2.25 13.56 12.84
C ILE A 203 2.03 13.04 11.41
N TYR A 204 0.95 13.47 10.74
CA TYR A 204 0.69 13.10 9.36
C TYR A 204 1.74 13.66 8.39
N TYR A 205 2.28 14.86 8.65
CA TYR A 205 3.40 15.40 7.90
C TYR A 205 4.65 14.51 8.04
N ARG A 206 4.93 14.00 9.25
CA ARG A 206 6.02 13.03 9.45
C ARG A 206 5.77 11.74 8.66
N PHE A 207 4.55 11.23 8.65
CA PHE A 207 4.17 10.09 7.81
C PHE A 207 4.49 10.36 6.33
N ILE A 208 3.95 11.44 5.73
CA ILE A 208 4.20 11.74 4.31
C ILE A 208 5.69 11.96 4.02
N SER A 209 6.40 12.65 4.92
CA SER A 209 7.84 12.89 4.79
C SER A 209 8.61 11.56 4.72
N SER A 210 8.28 10.59 5.58
CA SER A 210 8.86 9.25 5.54
C SER A 210 8.48 8.49 4.27
N ARG A 211 7.23 8.61 3.79
CA ARG A 211 6.79 8.01 2.52
C ARG A 211 7.55 8.59 1.33
N TYR A 212 7.77 9.90 1.31
CA TYR A 212 8.55 10.59 0.28
C TYR A 212 10.02 10.13 0.27
N ALA A 213 10.60 9.92 1.45
CA ALA A 213 11.98 9.47 1.63
C ALA A 213 12.17 7.95 1.42
N SER A 214 11.08 7.17 1.35
CA SER A 214 11.16 5.71 1.18
C SER A 214 11.88 5.37 -0.13
N ARG A 215 12.90 4.52 -0.04
CA ARG A 215 13.64 4.01 -1.21
C ARG A 215 12.91 2.86 -1.90
N ARG A 216 12.11 2.11 -1.14
CA ARG A 216 11.38 0.94 -1.66
C ARG A 216 10.13 1.32 -2.44
N ASN A 217 9.52 2.46 -2.11
CA ASN A 217 8.31 2.94 -2.75
C ASN A 217 8.54 4.36 -3.33
N PRO A 218 8.80 4.49 -4.64
CA PRO A 218 9.06 5.78 -5.27
C PRO A 218 7.79 6.58 -5.59
N TYR A 219 6.60 6.00 -5.44
CA TYR A 219 5.36 6.55 -5.99
C TYR A 219 4.94 7.87 -5.32
N THR A 220 5.15 8.04 -4.02
CA THR A 220 4.89 9.31 -3.32
C THR A 220 5.72 10.45 -3.93
N ARG A 221 7.03 10.23 -4.10
CA ARG A 221 7.92 11.21 -4.76
C ARG A 221 7.52 11.47 -6.21
N GLN A 222 7.16 10.41 -6.96
CA GLN A 222 6.69 10.53 -8.33
C GLN A 222 5.40 11.37 -8.43
N MET A 223 4.43 11.15 -7.53
CA MET A 223 3.17 11.89 -7.54
C MET A 223 3.35 13.36 -7.16
N PHE A 224 4.20 13.68 -6.18
CA PHE A 224 4.57 15.07 -5.91
C PHE A 224 5.19 15.76 -7.13
N HIS A 225 6.09 15.07 -7.85
CA HIS A 225 6.68 15.58 -9.08
C HIS A 225 5.63 15.81 -10.17
N ASN A 226 4.77 14.82 -10.43
CA ASN A 226 3.70 14.93 -11.43
C ASN A 226 2.70 16.04 -11.10
N LEU A 227 2.30 16.18 -9.83
CA LEU A 227 1.42 17.25 -9.36
C LEU A 227 2.04 18.62 -9.59
N ARG A 228 3.34 18.77 -9.31
CA ARG A 228 4.08 20.01 -9.59
C ARG A 228 4.07 20.34 -11.08
N LEU A 229 4.42 19.38 -11.95
CA LEU A 229 4.43 19.60 -13.40
C LEU A 229 3.04 19.96 -13.93
N ASN A 230 2.00 19.27 -13.47
CA ASN A 230 0.62 19.54 -13.87
C ASN A 230 0.14 20.92 -13.40
N ALA A 231 0.48 21.32 -12.17
CA ALA A 231 0.17 22.64 -11.65
C ALA A 231 0.88 23.76 -12.43
N GLN A 232 2.14 23.55 -12.79
CA GLN A 232 2.89 24.46 -13.65
C GLN A 232 2.26 24.57 -15.04
N ALA A 233 1.97 23.44 -15.68
CA ALA A 233 1.35 23.39 -17.00
C ALA A 233 -0.02 24.10 -17.03
N LEU A 234 -0.81 23.99 -15.95
CA LEU A 234 -2.08 24.69 -15.81
C LEU A 234 -1.88 26.21 -15.81
N VAL A 235 -0.91 26.70 -15.05
CA VAL A 235 -0.62 28.14 -14.88
C VAL A 235 -0.06 28.78 -16.16
N TYR A 236 0.66 28.02 -16.98
CA TYR A 236 1.20 28.48 -18.26
C TYR A 236 0.15 28.64 -19.38
N LYS A 237 -1.09 28.15 -19.20
CA LYS A 237 -2.13 28.30 -20.22
C LYS A 237 -2.50 29.79 -20.43
N PRO A 238 -2.79 30.19 -21.69
CA PRO A 238 -3.36 31.51 -21.96
C PRO A 238 -4.76 31.59 -21.30
N GLY A 239 -5.08 32.73 -20.69
CA GLY A 239 -6.37 32.97 -20.04
C GLY A 239 -6.43 32.71 -18.52
N VAL A 240 -5.35 32.22 -17.90
CA VAL A 240 -5.30 32.07 -16.43
C VAL A 240 -5.05 33.43 -15.75
N PRO A 241 -5.90 33.88 -14.81
CA PRO A 241 -5.72 35.14 -14.10
C PRO A 241 -4.40 35.20 -13.31
N GLN A 242 -3.77 36.37 -13.27
CA GLN A 242 -2.44 36.54 -12.65
C GLN A 242 -2.43 36.13 -11.16
N PHE A 243 -3.50 36.39 -10.41
CA PHE A 243 -3.58 36.00 -9.01
C PHE A 243 -3.49 34.48 -8.82
N VAL A 244 -4.09 33.68 -9.72
CA VAL A 244 -4.03 32.22 -9.69
C VAL A 244 -2.60 31.77 -9.93
N ARG A 245 -1.93 32.37 -10.92
CA ARG A 245 -0.53 32.07 -11.24
C ARG A 245 0.37 32.28 -10.02
N THR A 246 0.27 33.46 -9.40
CA THR A 246 1.06 33.80 -8.21
C THR A 246 0.78 32.87 -7.04
N THR A 247 -0.50 32.55 -6.81
CA THR A 247 -0.91 31.65 -5.70
C THR A 247 -0.34 30.25 -5.89
N VAL A 248 -0.48 29.67 -7.10
CA VAL A 248 0.01 28.33 -7.40
C VAL A 248 1.55 28.28 -7.30
N PHE A 249 2.28 29.27 -7.82
CA PHE A 249 3.74 29.29 -7.69
C PHE A 249 4.19 29.38 -6.23
N ARG A 250 3.54 30.21 -5.41
CA ARG A 250 3.82 30.26 -3.96
C ARG A 250 3.54 28.94 -3.26
N MET A 251 2.46 28.25 -3.62
CA MET A 251 2.16 26.92 -3.08
C MET A 251 3.22 25.89 -3.49
N ILE A 252 3.64 25.88 -4.76
CA ILE A 252 4.71 24.99 -5.23
C ILE A 252 6.00 25.24 -4.46
N GLU A 253 6.39 26.51 -4.29
CA GLU A 253 7.59 26.88 -3.56
C GLU A 253 7.50 26.45 -2.09
N PHE A 254 6.37 26.73 -1.43
CA PHE A 254 6.13 26.31 -0.05
C PHE A 254 6.23 24.80 0.13
N ILE A 255 5.52 24.01 -0.70
CA ILE A 255 5.58 22.54 -0.65
C ILE A 255 6.99 22.04 -0.95
N SER A 256 7.69 22.65 -1.90
CA SER A 256 9.06 22.25 -2.26
C SER A 256 10.05 22.50 -1.11
N ARG A 257 9.86 23.56 -0.32
CA ARG A 257 10.67 23.82 0.90
C ARG A 257 10.42 22.80 2.01
N LEU A 258 9.25 22.16 2.03
CA LEU A 258 8.90 21.11 2.99
C LEU A 258 9.42 19.73 2.58
N ALA A 259 9.96 19.58 1.37
CA ALA A 259 10.50 18.30 0.89
C ALA A 259 11.77 17.94 1.67
N PRO A 260 11.92 16.68 2.13
CA PRO A 260 13.17 16.21 2.71
C PRO A 260 14.32 16.36 1.71
N PRO A 261 15.56 16.67 2.17
CA PRO A 261 16.72 16.70 1.29
C PRO A 261 16.86 15.33 0.61
N ALA A 262 16.87 15.33 -0.72
CA ALA A 262 17.08 14.11 -1.49
C ALA A 262 18.43 13.54 -1.06
N SER A 263 18.44 12.32 -0.52
CA SER A 263 19.70 11.62 -0.25
C SER A 263 20.42 11.50 -1.58
N ALA A 264 21.53 12.22 -1.76
CA ALA A 264 22.37 12.10 -2.94
C ALA A 264 22.70 10.63 -3.13
N THR A 265 22.23 10.03 -4.22
CA THR A 265 22.68 8.72 -4.65
C THR A 265 24.15 8.90 -5.00
N HIS A 266 25.06 8.53 -4.11
CA HIS A 266 26.46 8.34 -4.47
C HIS A 266 26.49 7.19 -5.49
N SER A 267 26.55 7.54 -6.77
CA SER A 267 27.00 6.65 -7.82
C SER A 267 28.51 6.49 -7.65
N SER A 268 28.91 5.40 -7.01
CA SER A 268 30.26 4.85 -7.04
C SER A 268 30.25 3.61 -7.92
#